data_AF-A0A924WMK6-F1
#
_entry.id   AF-A0A924WMK6-F1
#
_cell.length_a   1.000
_cell.length_b   1.000
_cell.length_c   1.000
_cell.angle_alpha   90.00
_cell.angle_beta   90.00
_cell.angle_gamma   90.00
#
_symmetry.space_group_name_H-M   'P 1'
#
loop_
_entity.id
_entity.type
_entity.pdbx_description
1 polymer ?
#
loop_
_entity_poly.entity_id
_entity_poly.type
_entity_poly.pdbx_seq_one_letter_code
_entity_poly.pdbx_strand_id
1 'polypeptide(L)'
;AAPATAAAAPGAGGDEIIKTVEQWARAWSSNDVNAYLAFYAKDFKVPGGDTRSEWEKGRRDRVAKPKKIDVRVVTPQVKALAGNRVSVVFRQDYRSESLKSQTPKTLTLVRVGERWLIEQEQVSR
;
A
#
# COMPACT_ATOMS: atom_id res chain seq x y z
N ALA A 1 -28.34 7.06 -7.64
CA ALA A 1 -27.91 5.75 -8.14
C ALA A 1 -26.76 5.98 -9.12
N ALA A 2 -25.60 5.35 -8.91
CA ALA A 2 -24.46 5.40 -9.83
C ALA A 2 -24.24 3.99 -10.41
N PRO A 3 -23.91 3.85 -11.71
CA PRO A 3 -23.98 2.58 -12.41
C PRO A 3 -22.79 1.69 -12.01
N ALA A 4 -23.11 0.43 -11.71
CA ALA A 4 -22.15 -0.62 -11.45
C ALA A 4 -21.66 -1.17 -12.80
N THR A 5 -20.41 -0.91 -13.16
CA THR A 5 -19.77 -1.56 -14.31
C THR A 5 -18.90 -2.71 -13.82
N ALA A 6 -19.37 -3.92 -14.13
CA ALA A 6 -18.65 -5.18 -14.31
C ALA A 6 -17.58 -5.60 -13.29
N ALA A 7 -17.96 -6.61 -12.51
CA ALA A 7 -17.12 -7.44 -11.66
C ALA A 7 -15.89 -8.01 -12.40
N ALA A 8 -14.71 -7.81 -11.84
CA ALA A 8 -13.59 -8.73 -12.01
C ALA A 8 -13.63 -9.73 -10.84
N ALA A 9 -13.85 -11.01 -11.16
CA ALA A 9 -13.89 -12.09 -10.17
C ALA A 9 -12.56 -12.17 -9.38
N PRO A 10 -12.58 -12.60 -8.10
CA PRO A 10 -11.40 -12.56 -7.23
C PRO A 10 -10.24 -13.51 -7.61
N GLY A 11 -10.40 -14.36 -8.63
CA GLY A 11 -9.43 -15.40 -8.97
C GLY A 11 -8.23 -14.94 -9.81
N ALA A 12 -8.37 -13.89 -10.64
CA ALA A 12 -7.28 -13.33 -11.45
C ALA A 12 -6.82 -11.94 -10.95
N GLY A 13 -7.70 -11.23 -10.23
CA GLY A 13 -7.37 -9.94 -9.64
C GLY A 13 -6.46 -10.05 -8.42
N GLY A 14 -6.53 -11.15 -7.66
CA GLY A 14 -5.73 -11.37 -6.45
C GLY A 14 -4.23 -11.26 -6.70
N ASP A 15 -3.72 -11.95 -7.72
CA ASP A 15 -2.30 -11.90 -8.09
C ASP A 15 -1.83 -10.52 -8.56
N GLU A 16 -2.66 -9.78 -9.31
CA GLU A 16 -2.35 -8.40 -9.72
C GLU A 16 -2.28 -7.45 -8.52
N ILE A 17 -3.20 -7.61 -7.57
CA ILE A 17 -3.23 -6.83 -6.33
C ILE A 17 -1.99 -7.15 -5.48
N ILE A 18 -1.65 -8.43 -5.32
CA ILE A 18 -0.44 -8.86 -4.58
C ILE A 18 0.80 -8.27 -5.25
N LYS A 19 0.94 -8.40 -6.58
CA LYS A 19 2.05 -7.80 -7.33
C LYS A 19 2.13 -6.29 -7.13
N THR A 20 1.00 -5.59 -7.08
CA THR A 20 0.98 -4.14 -6.80
C THR A 20 1.56 -3.84 -5.42
N VAL A 21 1.17 -4.60 -4.39
CA VAL A 21 1.67 -4.42 -3.03
C VAL A 21 3.16 -4.82 -2.92
N GLU A 22 3.61 -5.83 -3.65
CA GLU A 22 5.03 -6.20 -3.73
C GLU A 22 5.87 -5.12 -4.42
N GLN A 23 5.36 -4.52 -5.51
CA GLN A 23 6.04 -3.41 -6.19
C GLN A 23 6.12 -2.17 -5.29
N TRP A 24 5.06 -1.88 -4.52
CA TRP A 24 5.09 -0.85 -3.48
C TRP A 24 6.19 -1.10 -2.45
N ALA A 25 6.33 -2.34 -1.97
CA ALA A 25 7.38 -2.72 -1.03
C ALA A 25 8.78 -2.64 -1.65
N ARG A 26 8.94 -2.97 -2.93
CA ARG A 26 10.20 -2.79 -3.69
C ARG A 26 10.59 -1.33 -3.85
N ALA A 27 9.63 -0.46 -4.20
CA ALA A 27 9.88 0.98 -4.31
C ALA A 27 10.35 1.55 -2.98
N TRP A 28 9.70 1.16 -1.88
CA TRP A 28 10.14 1.51 -0.53
C TRP A 28 11.56 0.98 -0.23
N SER A 29 11.81 -0.30 -0.50
CA SER A 29 13.13 -0.93 -0.28
C SER A 29 14.25 -0.22 -1.04
N SER A 30 13.95 0.27 -2.25
CA SER A 30 14.90 0.99 -3.10
C SER A 30 15.10 2.44 -2.72
N ASN A 31 14.48 2.93 -1.62
CA ASN A 31 14.47 4.34 -1.23
C ASN A 31 13.88 5.25 -2.32
N ASP A 32 13.12 4.71 -3.28
CA ASP A 32 12.47 5.49 -4.33
C ASP A 32 11.14 6.04 -3.79
N VAL A 33 11.28 7.19 -3.13
CA VAL A 33 10.17 7.91 -2.51
C VAL A 33 9.11 8.30 -3.54
N ASN A 34 9.50 8.66 -4.76
CA ASN A 34 8.55 9.10 -5.78
C ASN A 34 7.73 7.91 -6.30
N ALA A 35 8.38 6.80 -6.62
CA ALA A 35 7.69 5.57 -7.01
C ALA A 35 6.79 5.06 -5.89
N TYR A 36 7.26 5.09 -4.64
CA TYR A 36 6.48 4.72 -3.47
C TYR A 36 5.21 5.57 -3.33
N LEU A 37 5.31 6.90 -3.43
CA LEU A 37 4.18 7.82 -3.33
C LEU A 37 3.20 7.69 -4.51
N ALA A 38 3.66 7.24 -5.68
CA ALA A 38 2.82 7.02 -6.85
C ALA A 38 1.80 5.88 -6.68
N PHE A 39 2.01 4.96 -5.73
CA PHE A 39 1.03 3.92 -5.38
C PHE A 39 -0.17 4.47 -4.59
N TYR A 40 -0.13 5.70 -4.09
CA TYR A 40 -1.19 6.27 -3.24
C TYR A 40 -2.20 7.08 -4.08
N ALA A 41 -3.48 6.75 -3.91
CA ALA A 41 -4.58 7.40 -4.61
C ALA A 41 -4.70 8.89 -4.24
N LYS A 42 -5.23 9.72 -5.15
CA LYS A 42 -5.43 11.15 -4.88
C LYS A 42 -6.29 11.38 -3.63
N ASP A 43 -7.33 10.57 -3.47
CA ASP A 43 -8.23 10.54 -2.31
C ASP A 43 -7.69 9.70 -1.13
N PHE A 44 -6.37 9.56 -1.00
CA PHE A 44 -5.76 8.81 0.09
C PHE A 44 -6.20 9.36 1.45
N LYS A 45 -6.78 8.47 2.27
CA LYS A 45 -7.21 8.77 3.64
C LYS A 45 -6.01 8.64 4.57
N VAL A 46 -5.43 9.79 4.88
CA VAL A 46 -4.31 9.88 5.81
C VAL A 46 -4.74 9.46 7.21
N PRO A 47 -4.02 8.52 7.85
CA PRO A 47 -4.27 8.19 9.24
C PRO A 47 -3.88 9.37 10.14
N GLY A 48 -4.79 9.79 11.03
CA GLY A 48 -4.53 10.88 11.99
C GLY A 48 -5.15 12.23 11.64
N GLY A 49 -5.78 12.36 10.47
CA GLY A 49 -6.49 13.59 10.07
C GLY A 49 -5.60 14.66 9.42
N ASP A 50 -4.30 14.40 9.28
CA ASP A 50 -3.38 15.27 8.55
C ASP A 50 -3.72 15.35 7.06
N THR A 51 -3.24 16.40 6.40
CA THR A 51 -3.34 16.50 4.94
C THR A 51 -2.37 15.53 4.26
N ARG A 52 -2.71 15.10 3.04
CA ARG A 52 -1.84 14.23 2.22
C ARG A 52 -0.43 14.81 2.08
N SER A 53 -0.30 16.11 1.83
CA SER A 53 0.99 16.77 1.64
C SER A 53 1.88 16.70 2.88
N GLU A 54 1.31 16.90 4.08
CA GLU A 54 2.06 16.80 5.33
C GLU A 54 2.48 15.36 5.63
N TRP A 55 1.57 14.40 5.40
CA TRP A 55 1.89 12.98 5.51
C TRP A 55 2.98 12.57 4.53
N GLU A 56 2.91 13.02 3.28
CA GLU A 56 3.91 12.80 2.25
C GLU A 56 5.25 13.32 2.75
N LYS A 57 5.34 14.59 3.19
CA LYS A 57 6.58 15.18 3.72
C LYS A 57 7.20 14.37 4.85
N GLY A 58 6.39 13.96 5.83
CA GLY A 58 6.87 13.10 6.93
C GLY A 58 7.31 11.72 6.46
N ARG A 59 6.65 11.16 5.43
CA ARG A 59 7.00 9.87 4.85
C ARG A 59 8.27 9.93 4.02
N ARG A 60 8.48 11.01 3.25
CA ARG A 60 9.72 11.25 2.49
C ARG A 60 10.93 11.19 3.41
N ASP A 61 10.88 11.88 4.55
CA ASP A 61 11.97 11.88 5.53
C ASP A 61 12.23 10.47 6.09
N ARG A 62 11.17 9.77 6.52
CA ARG A 62 11.28 8.40 7.07
C ARG A 62 11.79 7.38 6.06
N VAL A 63 11.37 7.49 4.79
CA VAL A 63 11.75 6.56 3.72
C VAL A 63 13.18 6.84 3.24
N ALA A 64 13.59 8.11 3.16
CA ALA A 64 14.93 8.51 2.69
C ALA A 64 16.03 8.44 3.76
N LYS A 65 15.66 8.38 5.05
CA LYS A 65 16.62 8.38 6.17
C LYS A 65 17.56 7.14 6.21
N PRO A 66 17.07 5.90 6.06
CA PRO A 66 17.95 4.72 6.14
C PRO A 66 18.61 4.38 4.80
N LYS A 67 19.95 4.27 4.78
CA LYS A 67 20.74 3.99 3.55
C LYS A 67 20.37 2.69 2.83
N LYS A 68 20.07 1.62 3.58
CA LYS A 68 19.67 0.32 3.04
C LYS A 68 18.55 -0.27 3.90
N ILE A 69 17.40 -0.49 3.28
CA ILE A 69 16.26 -1.17 3.89
C ILE A 69 15.72 -2.23 2.95
N ASP A 70 15.15 -3.27 3.54
CA ASP A 70 14.48 -4.37 2.86
C ASP A 70 13.08 -4.46 3.48
N VAL A 71 12.07 -4.25 2.65
CA VAL A 71 10.66 -4.30 3.02
C VAL A 71 10.04 -5.46 2.25
N ARG A 72 9.53 -6.45 2.97
CA ARG A 72 8.84 -7.61 2.38
C ARG A 72 7.41 -7.69 2.83
N VAL A 73 6.59 -8.18 1.90
CA VAL A 73 5.17 -8.49 2.12
C VAL A 73 5.08 -9.97 2.43
N VAL A 74 4.74 -10.31 3.67
CA VAL A 74 4.66 -11.69 4.14
C VAL A 74 3.20 -12.08 4.32
N THR A 75 2.85 -13.27 3.79
CA THR A 75 1.50 -13.85 3.87
C THR A 75 0.39 -12.86 3.47
N PRO A 76 0.43 -12.26 2.27
CA PRO A 76 -0.62 -11.35 1.84
C PRO A 76 -1.94 -12.09 1.66
N GLN A 77 -3.00 -11.54 2.24
CA GLN A 77 -4.36 -12.02 2.10
C GLN A 77 -5.20 -10.92 1.47
N VAL A 78 -5.74 -11.19 0.30
CA VAL A 78 -6.64 -10.27 -0.41
C VAL A 78 -8.08 -10.58 -0.01
N LYS A 79 -8.80 -9.54 0.41
CA LYS A 79 -10.23 -9.56 0.74
C LYS A 79 -10.94 -8.57 -0.17
N ALA A 80 -11.85 -9.06 -1.01
CA ALA A 80 -12.69 -8.17 -1.79
C ALA A 80 -13.61 -7.35 -0.87
N LEU A 81 -13.72 -6.05 -1.11
CA LEU A 81 -14.67 -5.16 -0.45
C LEU A 81 -15.79 -4.79 -1.44
N ALA A 82 -16.84 -4.11 -0.96
CA ALA A 82 -17.88 -3.59 -1.84
C ALA A 82 -17.33 -2.53 -2.82
N GLY A 83 -17.79 -2.57 -4.06
CA GLY A 83 -17.34 -1.67 -5.14
C GLY A 83 -15.99 -2.09 -5.75
N ASN A 84 -15.23 -1.13 -6.27
CA ASN A 84 -13.91 -1.35 -6.87
C ASN A 84 -12.78 -1.36 -5.83
N ARG A 85 -13.06 -1.84 -4.61
CA ARG A 85 -12.12 -1.81 -3.49
C ARG A 85 -11.74 -3.22 -3.04
N VAL A 86 -10.50 -3.34 -2.58
CA VAL A 86 -9.95 -4.56 -2.00
C VAL A 86 -9.15 -4.21 -0.76
N SER A 87 -9.21 -5.06 0.26
CA SER A 87 -8.38 -4.96 1.45
C SER A 87 -7.30 -6.03 1.38
N VAL A 88 -6.05 -5.63 1.50
CA VAL A 88 -4.90 -6.54 1.55
C VAL A 88 -4.32 -6.48 2.95
N VAL A 89 -4.44 -7.60 3.65
CA VAL A 89 -3.87 -7.77 4.98
C VAL A 89 -2.58 -8.57 4.84
N PHE A 90 -1.48 -8.05 5.36
CA PHE A 90 -0.19 -8.73 5.29
C PHE A 90 0.68 -8.38 6.49
N ARG A 91 1.73 -9.16 6.71
CA ARG A 91 2.79 -8.80 7.65
C ARG A 91 3.90 -8.11 6.89
N GLN A 92 4.19 -6.87 7.26
CA GLN A 92 5.34 -6.12 6.74
C GLN A 92 6.58 -6.59 7.51
N ASP A 93 7.49 -7.29 6.84
CA ASP A 93 8.84 -7.52 7.37
C ASP A 93 9.70 -6.33 6.97
N TYR A 94 10.12 -5.55 7.96
CA TYR A 94 11.02 -4.42 7.78
C TYR A 94 12.39 -4.79 8.34
N ARG A 95 13.41 -4.62 7.51
CA ARG A 95 14.81 -4.85 7.90
C ARG A 95 15.66 -3.69 7.43
N SER A 96 16.37 -3.06 8.34
CA SER A 96 17.48 -2.17 8.06
C SER A 96 18.76 -2.74 8.69
N GLU A 97 19.89 -2.05 8.50
CA GLU A 97 21.17 -2.43 9.12
C GLU A 97 21.08 -2.50 10.65
N SER A 98 20.23 -1.68 11.27
CA SER A 98 20.12 -1.53 12.73
C SER A 98 18.81 -2.01 13.33
N LEU A 99 17.77 -2.28 12.52
CA LEU A 99 16.43 -2.59 13.03
C LEU A 99 15.80 -3.73 12.23
N LYS A 100 15.14 -4.65 12.93
CA LYS A 100 14.26 -5.65 12.33
C LYS A 100 12.92 -5.57 13.05
N SER A 101 11.85 -5.43 12.29
CA SER A 101 10.50 -5.35 12.85
C SER A 101 9.51 -6.02 11.92
N GLN A 102 8.53 -6.69 12.50
CA GLN A 102 7.40 -7.26 11.79
C GLN A 102 6.14 -6.57 12.26
N THR A 103 5.41 -5.95 11.34
CA THR A 103 4.21 -5.18 11.69
C THR A 103 3.04 -5.62 10.83
N PRO A 104 1.90 -6.02 11.41
CA PRO A 104 0.69 -6.28 10.65
C PRO A 104 0.17 -4.98 10.03
N LYS A 105 -0.04 -5.02 8.71
CA LYS A 105 -0.55 -3.90 7.92
C LYS A 105 -1.78 -4.32 7.14
N THR A 106 -2.68 -3.36 6.98
CA THR A 106 -3.85 -3.47 6.13
C THR A 106 -3.84 -2.31 5.14
N LEU A 107 -3.80 -2.62 3.85
CA LEU A 107 -3.93 -1.65 2.77
C LEU A 107 -5.28 -1.83 2.10
N THR A 108 -6.05 -0.75 2.00
CA THR A 108 -7.24 -0.72 1.15
C THR A 108 -6.84 -0.13 -0.18
N LEU A 109 -6.93 -0.93 -1.25
CA LEU A 109 -6.70 -0.48 -2.60
C LEU A 109 -8.02 -0.26 -3.32
N VAL A 110 -8.03 0.70 -4.23
CA VAL A 110 -9.14 1.01 -5.12
C VAL A 110 -8.64 0.98 -6.56
N ARG A 111 -9.43 0.38 -7.45
CA ARG A 111 -9.13 0.38 -8.88
C ARG A 111 -9.54 1.71 -9.49
N VAL A 112 -8.55 2.48 -9.94
CA VAL A 112 -8.74 3.77 -10.63
C VAL A 112 -8.29 3.60 -12.07
N GLY A 113 -9.25 3.49 -13.00
CA GLY A 113 -8.98 3.09 -14.38
C GLY A 113 -8.40 1.67 -14.43
N GLU A 114 -7.18 1.54 -14.94
CA GLU A 114 -6.47 0.27 -15.07
C GLU A 114 -5.44 0.01 -13.97
N ARG A 115 -5.38 0.86 -12.93
CA ARG A 115 -4.37 0.74 -11.86
C ARG A 115 -5.01 0.58 -10.50
N TRP A 116 -4.39 -0.24 -9.65
CA TRP A 116 -4.69 -0.32 -8.23
C TRP A 116 -3.90 0.73 -7.47
N LEU A 117 -4.59 1.56 -6.71
CA LEU A 117 -3.99 2.61 -5.88
C LEU A 117 -4.44 2.44 -4.44
N ILE A 118 -3.55 2.74 -3.50
CA ILE A 118 -3.81 2.67 -2.07
C ILE A 118 -4.69 3.87 -1.68
N GLU A 119 -5.93 3.58 -1.29
CA GLU A 119 -6.87 4.56 -0.75
C GLU A 119 -6.68 4.75 0.75
N GLN A 120 -6.27 3.70 1.47
CA GLN A 120 -6.09 3.76 2.92
C GLN A 120 -4.97 2.84 3.37
N GLU A 121 -4.16 3.32 4.32
CA GLU A 121 -3.15 2.54 5.02
C GLU A 121 -3.48 2.50 6.51
N GLN A 122 -3.60 1.29 7.06
CA GLN A 122 -3.77 1.07 8.49
C GLN A 122 -2.65 0.18 9.03
N VAL A 123 -2.08 0.60 10.14
CA VAL A 123 -1.07 -0.17 10.89
C VAL A 123 -1.75 -0.74 12.11
N SER A 124 -1.79 -2.06 12.23
CA SER A 124 -2.32 -2.74 13.41
C SER A 124 -1.23 -2.79 14.47
N ARG A 125 -1.58 -2.45 15.71
CA ARG A 125 -0.70 -2.48 16.89
C ARG A 125 -0.86 -3.79 17.63
#